data_AF-A0A9P8ECC3-F1
#
_entry.id   AF-A0A9P8ECC3-F1
#
_cell.length_a   1.000
_cell.length_b   1.000
_cell.length_c   1.000
_cell.angle_alpha   90.00
_cell.angle_beta   90.00
_cell.angle_gamma   90.00
#
_symmetry.space_group_name_H-M   'P 1'
#
loop_
_entity.id
_entity.type
_entity.pdbx_description
1 polymer ?
#
loop_
_entity_poly.entity_id
_entity_poly.type
_entity_poly.pdbx_seq_one_letter_code
_entity_poly.pdbx_strand_id
1 'polypeptide(L)'
;GLGINLTVIDASDRFLDLLAGVKDDPEKKRKIIGNTFIEIFQEKAKEIAAAAKGSANEGEIEWLLQGTLYPDVIESISFKGPSATIKTHHNVGGLLEGMHLKLIEPLRELFKDEVRALGTQLGIPEDLVWRHPFPGPGLAIRIIGEVTRDQVRIAQQADHIFIEEIKKAGYYKQISQAYAALLPVKAVGVMGDKRVHAQVIALRAVETTDFMTADVFDFPTKFLSKVSTRIVNEVDGVCRVLYEVTSKPPGTIEME
;
A
#
# COMPACT_ATOMS: atom_id res chain seq x y z
N GLY A 1 -24.59 -2.37 2.34
CA GLY A 1 -23.27 -2.39 3.01
C GLY A 1 -23.34 -3.26 4.25
N LEU A 2 -22.22 -3.62 4.87
CA LEU A 2 -22.12 -4.55 6.01
C LEU A 2 -22.72 -4.01 7.34
N GLY A 3 -23.44 -2.89 7.34
CA GLY A 3 -24.01 -2.28 8.55
C GLY A 3 -22.98 -1.70 9.53
N ILE A 4 -21.73 -1.52 9.09
CA ILE A 4 -20.63 -1.02 9.91
C ILE A 4 -20.71 0.51 10.01
N ASN A 5 -20.62 1.05 11.23
CA ASN A 5 -20.47 2.48 11.47
C ASN A 5 -19.09 2.93 10.96
N LEU A 6 -19.07 3.75 9.90
CA LEU A 6 -17.85 4.16 9.22
C LEU A 6 -17.69 5.68 9.30
N THR A 7 -16.57 6.12 9.86
CA THR A 7 -16.13 7.52 9.81
C THR A 7 -14.95 7.63 8.85
N VAL A 8 -15.09 8.48 7.83
CA VAL A 8 -14.03 8.74 6.83
C VAL A 8 -13.45 10.11 7.09
N ILE A 9 -12.13 10.18 7.20
CA ILE A 9 -11.39 11.41 7.50
C ILE A 9 -10.49 11.73 6.31
N ASP A 10 -10.67 12.90 5.72
CA ASP A 10 -9.71 13.43 4.75
C ASP A 10 -8.59 14.14 5.51
N ALA A 11 -7.41 13.53 5.49
CA ALA A 11 -6.17 14.10 6.00
C ALA A 11 -5.09 14.20 4.92
N SER A 12 -5.49 14.14 3.65
CA SER A 12 -4.55 14.10 2.51
C SER A 12 -3.57 15.26 2.55
N ASP A 13 -4.06 16.47 2.82
CA ASP A 13 -3.27 17.70 2.97
C ASP A 13 -2.21 17.57 4.08
N ARG A 14 -2.61 17.12 5.28
CA ARG A 14 -1.71 16.94 6.43
C ARG A 14 -0.59 15.95 6.12
N PHE A 15 -0.89 14.83 5.46
CA PHE A 15 0.13 13.87 5.05
C PHE A 15 1.09 14.45 4.01
N LEU A 16 0.57 15.13 2.98
CA LEU A 16 1.39 15.69 1.91
C LEU A 16 2.28 16.84 2.41
N ASP A 17 1.75 17.70 3.27
CA ASP A 17 2.50 18.82 3.85
C ASP A 17 3.68 18.32 4.71
N LEU A 18 3.47 17.25 5.49
CA LEU A 18 4.53 16.64 6.31
C LEU A 18 5.56 15.84 5.48
N LEU A 19 5.16 15.33 4.32
CA LEU A 19 6.06 14.63 3.38
C LEU A 19 6.83 15.59 2.47
N ALA A 20 6.45 16.87 2.42
CA ALA A 20 7.09 17.87 1.57
C ALA A 20 8.61 17.93 1.83
N GLY A 21 9.40 17.93 0.76
CA GLY A 21 10.86 17.95 0.83
C GLY A 21 11.54 16.63 1.24
N VAL A 22 10.81 15.55 1.56
CA VAL A 22 11.40 14.23 1.83
C VAL A 22 11.62 13.48 0.53
N LYS A 23 12.88 13.30 0.11
CA LYS A 23 13.23 12.73 -1.20
C LYS A 23 13.82 11.33 -1.10
N ASP A 24 14.99 11.20 -0.48
CA ASP A 24 15.82 9.99 -0.54
C ASP A 24 15.91 9.25 0.80
N ASP A 25 14.80 9.24 1.56
CA ASP A 25 14.73 8.56 2.87
C ASP A 25 13.38 7.85 3.07
N PRO A 26 13.27 6.59 2.60
CA PRO A 26 12.07 5.78 2.75
C PRO A 26 11.65 5.56 4.21
N GLU A 27 12.62 5.38 5.12
CA GLU A 27 12.35 5.17 6.54
C GLU A 27 11.77 6.42 7.19
N LYS A 28 12.26 7.61 6.82
CA LYS A 28 11.65 8.88 7.25
C LYS A 28 10.23 9.03 6.73
N LYS A 29 9.95 8.68 5.46
CA LYS A 29 8.56 8.67 4.94
C LYS A 29 7.67 7.75 5.76
N ARG A 30 8.13 6.52 6.03
CA ARG A 30 7.43 5.52 6.86
C ARG A 30 7.11 6.06 8.25
N LYS A 31 8.10 6.67 8.91
CA LYS A 31 7.96 7.23 10.26
C LYS A 31 6.98 8.41 10.30
N ILE A 32 7.05 9.33 9.33
CA ILE A 32 6.12 10.45 9.21
C ILE A 32 4.70 9.90 9.06
N ILE A 33 4.47 9.01 8.10
CA ILE A 33 3.13 8.47 7.83
C ILE A 33 2.59 7.69 9.03
N GLY A 34 3.42 6.84 9.64
CA GLY A 34 3.05 6.08 10.83
C GLY A 34 2.61 6.99 11.98
N ASN A 35 3.46 7.94 12.37
CA ASN A 35 3.18 8.87 13.47
C ASN A 35 1.92 9.70 13.20
N THR A 36 1.82 10.30 12.01
CA THR A 36 0.67 11.12 11.62
C THR A 36 -0.63 10.31 11.62
N PHE A 37 -0.60 9.05 11.18
CA PHE A 37 -1.76 8.18 11.26
C PHE A 37 -2.22 7.95 12.71
N ILE A 38 -1.30 7.65 13.64
CA ILE A 38 -1.67 7.48 15.06
C ILE A 38 -2.21 8.78 15.65
N GLU A 39 -1.59 9.93 15.36
CA GLU A 39 -2.06 11.23 15.86
C GLU A 39 -3.51 11.50 15.44
N ILE A 40 -3.80 11.37 14.13
CA ILE A 40 -5.16 11.55 13.60
C ILE A 40 -6.12 10.53 14.22
N PHE A 41 -5.70 9.28 14.34
CA PHE A 41 -6.53 8.23 14.93
C PHE A 41 -6.91 8.56 16.38
N GLN A 42 -5.97 9.03 17.20
CA GLN A 42 -6.22 9.44 18.58
C GLN A 42 -7.10 10.68 18.69
N GLU A 43 -6.86 11.69 17.83
CA GLU A 43 -7.70 12.89 17.75
C GLU A 43 -9.16 12.50 17.48
N LYS A 44 -9.38 11.60 16.53
CA LYS A 44 -10.73 11.15 16.13
C LYS A 44 -11.38 10.21 17.12
N ALA A 45 -10.61 9.36 17.79
CA ALA A 45 -11.13 8.56 18.90
C ALA A 45 -11.73 9.45 20.01
N LYS A 46 -11.04 10.53 20.38
CA LYS A 46 -11.54 11.50 21.38
C LYS A 46 -12.78 12.25 20.90
N GLU A 47 -12.81 12.68 19.64
CA GLU A 47 -13.98 13.35 19.06
C GLU A 47 -15.22 12.44 19.06
N ILE A 48 -15.06 11.16 18.70
CA ILE A 48 -16.14 10.17 18.70
C ILE A 48 -16.65 9.91 20.12
N ALA A 49 -15.75 9.72 21.09
CA ALA A 49 -16.13 9.53 22.50
C ALA A 49 -16.90 10.74 23.05
N ALA A 50 -16.44 11.96 22.74
CA ALA A 50 -17.12 13.19 23.13
C ALA A 50 -18.51 13.33 22.49
N ALA A 51 -18.65 12.96 21.22
CA ALA A 51 -19.93 12.99 20.51
C ALA A 51 -20.95 11.96 21.01
N ALA A 52 -20.47 10.86 21.61
CA ALA A 52 -21.32 9.81 22.18
C ALA A 52 -21.88 10.16 23.58
N LYS A 53 -21.50 11.30 24.16
CA LYS A 53 -21.97 11.75 25.48
C LYS A 53 -23.49 11.91 25.53
N GLY A 54 -24.14 11.31 26.53
CA GLY A 54 -25.60 11.28 26.66
C GLY A 54 -26.30 10.27 25.74
N SER A 55 -25.55 9.41 25.06
CA SER A 55 -26.09 8.30 24.27
C SER A 55 -25.91 6.95 24.98
N ALA A 56 -26.53 5.89 24.46
CA ALA A 56 -26.32 4.53 24.95
C ALA A 56 -24.86 4.02 24.77
N ASN A 57 -24.07 4.70 23.95
CA ASN A 57 -22.66 4.39 23.67
C ASN A 57 -21.70 5.37 24.38
N GLU A 58 -22.16 6.09 25.41
CA GLU A 58 -21.31 6.97 26.21
C GLU A 58 -20.18 6.18 26.90
N GLY A 59 -18.94 6.65 26.74
CA GLY A 59 -17.77 6.05 27.34
C GLY A 59 -16.49 6.37 26.56
N GLU A 60 -15.35 6.14 27.21
CA GLU A 60 -14.05 6.19 26.53
C GLU A 60 -13.89 4.99 25.58
N ILE A 61 -13.19 5.21 24.46
CA ILE A 61 -12.82 4.09 23.59
C ILE A 61 -11.69 3.34 24.27
N GLU A 62 -11.95 2.11 24.72
CA GLU A 62 -10.96 1.29 25.42
C GLU A 62 -10.22 0.29 24.54
N TRP A 63 -10.81 -0.10 23.41
CA TRP A 63 -10.33 -1.24 22.61
C TRP A 63 -9.98 -0.84 21.18
N LEU A 64 -8.87 -1.38 20.68
CA LEU A 64 -8.46 -1.32 19.28
C LEU A 64 -8.50 -2.72 18.67
N LEU A 65 -9.32 -2.89 17.64
CA LEU A 65 -9.36 -4.12 16.84
C LEU A 65 -8.29 -4.07 15.75
N GLN A 66 -7.45 -5.10 15.65
CA GLN A 66 -6.47 -5.25 14.56
C GLN A 66 -6.63 -6.59 13.84
N GLY A 67 -6.41 -6.58 12.54
CA GLY A 67 -6.46 -7.78 11.69
C GLY A 67 -5.12 -8.53 11.59
N THR A 68 -4.31 -8.49 12.65
CA THR A 68 -3.00 -9.16 12.71
C THR A 68 -3.14 -10.65 12.44
N LEU A 69 -2.28 -11.22 11.59
CA LEU A 69 -2.29 -12.63 11.22
C LEU A 69 -1.14 -13.41 11.87
N TYR A 70 -1.21 -14.74 11.82
CA TYR A 70 -0.19 -15.61 12.39
C TYR A 70 1.22 -15.42 11.78
N PRO A 71 1.40 -15.25 10.46
CA PRO A 71 2.71 -14.94 9.88
C PRO A 71 3.33 -13.65 10.43
N ASP A 72 2.52 -12.62 10.67
CA ASP A 72 2.99 -11.33 11.21
C ASP A 72 3.55 -11.53 12.63
N VAL A 73 2.94 -12.43 13.42
CA VAL A 73 3.40 -12.79 14.77
C VAL A 73 4.76 -13.48 14.73
N ILE A 74 4.95 -14.44 13.82
CA ILE A 74 6.22 -15.16 13.71
C ILE A 74 7.35 -14.22 13.26
N GLU A 75 7.10 -13.35 12.27
CA GLU A 75 8.10 -12.40 11.77
C GLU A 75 8.59 -11.46 12.89
N SER A 76 7.69 -10.99 13.75
CA SER A 76 8.04 -10.11 14.88
C SER A 76 8.90 -10.77 15.97
N ILE A 77 8.75 -12.08 16.17
CA ILE A 77 9.51 -12.84 17.18
C ILE A 77 10.90 -13.19 16.63
N SER A 78 10.98 -13.53 15.34
CA SER A 78 12.22 -13.92 14.65
C SER A 78 13.20 -12.74 14.46
N PHE A 79 12.71 -11.50 14.38
CA PHE A 79 13.52 -10.30 14.19
C PHE A 79 14.44 -9.88 15.36
N LYS A 80 14.41 -10.60 16.49
CA LYS A 80 15.31 -10.35 17.64
C LYS A 80 16.74 -10.92 17.46
N GLY A 81 17.15 -11.28 16.23
CA GLY A 81 18.53 -11.65 15.87
C GLY A 81 19.37 -10.45 15.37
N PRO A 82 20.69 -10.62 15.11
CA PRO A 82 21.65 -9.52 14.89
C PRO A 82 21.46 -8.68 13.60
N SER A 83 20.40 -8.92 12.82
CA SER A 83 20.01 -8.15 11.63
C SER A 83 18.89 -7.13 11.94
N ALA A 84 18.81 -6.67 13.19
CA ALA A 84 17.75 -5.85 13.75
C ALA A 84 17.77 -4.39 13.27
N THR A 85 17.52 -4.13 11.99
CA THR A 85 17.17 -2.78 11.48
C THR A 85 16.41 -2.80 10.16
N ILE A 86 15.80 -3.93 9.79
CA ILE A 86 15.02 -4.00 8.54
C ILE A 86 13.54 -4.05 8.93
N LYS A 87 12.85 -2.91 8.78
CA LYS A 87 11.41 -2.68 9.01
C LYS A 87 11.00 -2.52 10.48
N THR A 88 10.91 -1.26 10.88
CA THR A 88 10.53 -0.79 12.23
C THR A 88 9.03 -0.78 12.51
N HIS A 89 8.16 -1.12 11.55
CA HIS A 89 6.71 -0.89 11.67
C HIS A 89 5.87 -2.08 11.17
N HIS A 90 6.11 -3.27 11.70
CA HIS A 90 5.06 -4.29 11.66
C HIS A 90 3.98 -3.92 12.68
N ASN A 91 2.72 -4.18 12.35
CA ASN A 91 1.57 -4.05 13.26
C ASN A 91 1.71 -4.95 14.52
N VAL A 92 2.76 -5.75 14.59
CA VAL A 92 3.06 -6.66 15.68
C VAL A 92 4.22 -6.12 16.51
N GLY A 93 3.85 -5.25 17.45
CA GLY A 93 4.79 -4.64 18.38
C GLY A 93 4.11 -3.97 19.59
N GLY A 94 2.79 -4.07 19.70
CA GLY A 94 2.00 -3.27 20.64
C GLY A 94 1.64 -1.90 20.05
N LEU A 95 0.92 -1.12 20.84
CA LEU A 95 0.53 0.23 20.46
C LEU A 95 1.72 1.19 20.54
N LEU A 96 1.72 2.28 19.77
CA LEU A 96 2.73 3.33 19.92
C LEU A 96 2.76 3.87 21.35
N GLU A 97 3.94 4.32 21.77
CA GLU A 97 4.16 4.98 23.05
C GLU A 97 3.18 6.16 23.19
N GLY A 98 2.25 6.08 24.15
CA GLY A 98 1.18 7.07 24.37
C GLY A 98 -0.24 6.67 23.93
N MET A 99 -0.43 5.47 23.35
CA MET A 99 -1.77 4.90 23.14
C MET A 99 -2.24 4.11 24.36
N HIS A 100 -3.37 4.51 24.95
CA HIS A 100 -3.96 3.86 26.14
C HIS A 100 -5.07 2.85 25.82
N LEU A 101 -5.03 2.24 24.63
CA LEU A 101 -6.03 1.25 24.20
C LEU A 101 -5.60 -0.17 24.58
N LYS A 102 -6.55 -1.09 24.64
CA LYS A 102 -6.33 -2.53 24.75
C LYS A 102 -6.51 -3.16 23.36
N LEU A 103 -5.66 -4.11 22.99
CA LEU A 103 -5.71 -4.74 21.67
C LEU A 103 -6.67 -5.94 21.63
N ILE A 104 -7.40 -6.08 20.54
CA ILE A 104 -8.16 -7.29 20.16
C ILE A 104 -7.72 -7.73 18.77
N GLU A 105 -7.18 -8.94 18.65
CA GLU A 105 -6.62 -9.48 17.41
C GLU A 105 -7.26 -10.84 17.06
N PRO A 106 -8.48 -10.86 16.51
CA PRO A 106 -9.25 -12.10 16.33
C PRO A 106 -8.67 -13.04 15.26
N LEU A 107 -7.80 -12.52 14.37
CA LEU A 107 -7.21 -13.29 13.27
C LEU A 107 -5.78 -13.78 13.58
N ARG A 108 -5.30 -13.57 14.81
CA ARG A 108 -3.91 -13.76 15.23
C ARG A 108 -3.38 -15.17 15.01
N GLU A 109 -4.26 -16.17 15.02
CA GLU A 109 -3.92 -17.59 14.87
C GLU A 109 -4.15 -18.12 13.44
N LEU A 110 -4.56 -17.27 12.51
CA LEU A 110 -4.93 -17.68 11.16
C LEU A 110 -3.85 -17.33 10.11
N PHE A 111 -3.70 -18.23 9.13
CA PHE A 111 -2.98 -17.99 7.89
C PHE A 111 -3.83 -17.26 6.85
N LYS A 112 -3.17 -16.77 5.78
CA LYS A 112 -3.79 -15.89 4.79
C LYS A 112 -4.93 -16.57 4.00
N ASP A 113 -4.77 -17.84 3.69
CA ASP A 113 -5.77 -18.69 3.04
C ASP A 113 -7.00 -18.92 3.94
N GLU A 114 -6.79 -19.16 5.24
CA GLU A 114 -7.87 -19.30 6.22
C GLU A 114 -8.68 -18.00 6.37
N VAL A 115 -8.00 -16.85 6.41
CA VAL A 115 -8.66 -15.54 6.44
C VAL A 115 -9.48 -15.28 5.18
N ARG A 116 -9.01 -15.74 4.01
CA ARG A 116 -9.78 -15.64 2.75
C ARG A 116 -11.01 -16.53 2.77
N ALA A 117 -10.89 -17.76 3.26
CA ALA A 117 -12.02 -18.67 3.43
C ALA A 117 -13.06 -18.07 4.39
N LEU A 118 -12.62 -17.52 5.53
CA LEU A 118 -13.48 -16.83 6.49
C LEU A 118 -14.18 -15.62 5.86
N GLY A 119 -13.45 -14.76 5.14
CA GLY A 119 -14.02 -13.60 4.45
C GLY A 119 -15.11 -13.98 3.44
N THR A 120 -14.92 -15.09 2.72
CA THR A 120 -15.91 -15.63 1.78
C THR A 120 -17.16 -16.11 2.52
N GLN A 121 -17.01 -16.83 3.64
CA GLN A 121 -18.14 -17.29 4.46
C GLN A 121 -18.92 -16.13 5.09
N LEU A 122 -18.25 -15.03 5.42
CA LEU A 122 -18.87 -13.79 5.91
C LEU A 122 -19.57 -12.97 4.81
N GLY A 123 -19.53 -13.43 3.55
CA GLY A 123 -20.17 -12.75 2.42
C GLY A 123 -19.43 -11.49 1.95
N ILE A 124 -18.14 -11.35 2.27
CA ILE A 124 -17.31 -10.26 1.73
C ILE A 124 -17.12 -10.49 0.22
N PRO A 125 -17.30 -9.44 -0.63
CA PRO A 125 -17.08 -9.54 -2.06
C PRO A 125 -15.72 -10.16 -2.41
N GLU A 126 -15.73 -11.05 -3.41
CA GLU A 126 -14.56 -11.81 -3.83
C GLU A 126 -13.38 -10.92 -4.21
N ASP A 127 -13.65 -9.80 -4.88
CA ASP A 127 -12.63 -8.83 -5.31
C ASP A 127 -11.95 -8.11 -4.14
N LEU A 128 -12.60 -8.03 -2.97
CA LEU A 128 -12.00 -7.52 -1.74
C LEU A 128 -11.20 -8.62 -1.01
N VAL A 129 -11.72 -9.85 -0.96
CA VAL A 129 -11.04 -11.00 -0.33
C VAL A 129 -9.72 -11.33 -1.03
N TRP A 130 -9.73 -11.28 -2.37
CA TRP A 130 -8.58 -11.64 -3.21
C TRP A 130 -7.72 -10.44 -3.62
N ARG A 131 -8.00 -9.24 -3.10
CA ARG A 131 -7.19 -8.06 -3.39
C ARG A 131 -5.73 -8.28 -2.97
N HIS A 132 -4.81 -7.87 -3.84
CA HIS A 132 -3.38 -7.84 -3.53
C HIS A 132 -3.10 -7.02 -2.26
N PRO A 133 -2.05 -7.36 -1.50
CA PRO A 133 -1.61 -6.55 -0.38
C PRO A 133 -1.27 -5.13 -0.84
N PHE A 134 -1.58 -4.15 0.01
CA PHE A 134 -1.23 -2.75 -0.20
C PHE A 134 -0.52 -2.24 1.05
N PRO A 135 0.67 -1.63 0.92
CA PRO A 135 1.48 -1.24 2.07
C PRO A 135 0.81 -0.11 2.86
N GLY A 136 1.03 -0.05 4.18
CA GLY A 136 0.51 1.01 5.05
C GLY A 136 0.87 2.44 4.59
N PRO A 137 2.15 2.72 4.27
CA PRO A 137 2.58 3.98 3.63
C PRO A 137 1.98 4.25 2.23
N GLY A 138 1.30 3.26 1.65
CA GLY A 138 0.64 3.35 0.37
C GLY A 138 1.56 3.78 -0.77
N LEU A 139 1.11 4.76 -1.55
CA LEU A 139 1.84 5.25 -2.72
C LEU A 139 3.11 6.00 -2.36
N ALA A 140 3.31 6.44 -1.11
CA ALA A 140 4.48 7.22 -0.73
C ALA A 140 5.81 6.45 -0.91
N ILE A 141 5.77 5.11 -0.81
CA ILE A 141 6.91 4.22 -1.07
C ILE A 141 6.95 3.68 -2.51
N ARG A 142 5.93 3.99 -3.31
CA ARG A 142 5.89 3.69 -4.76
C ARG A 142 6.19 4.92 -5.61
N ILE A 143 6.29 6.09 -4.98
CA ILE A 143 6.79 7.32 -5.57
C ILE A 143 8.20 7.52 -5.03
N ILE A 144 9.18 7.29 -5.89
CA ILE A 144 10.59 7.46 -5.55
C ILE A 144 10.92 8.95 -5.61
N GLY A 145 11.60 9.46 -4.58
CA GLY A 145 11.80 10.90 -4.40
C GLY A 145 10.65 11.57 -3.64
N GLU A 146 10.45 12.86 -3.89
CA GLU A 146 9.41 13.66 -3.22
C GLU A 146 7.99 13.14 -3.51
N VAL A 147 7.05 13.32 -2.57
CA VAL A 147 5.64 12.94 -2.73
C VAL A 147 4.76 14.19 -2.80
N THR A 148 4.41 14.60 -4.02
CA THR A 148 3.51 15.73 -4.30
C THR A 148 2.14 15.26 -4.79
N ARG A 149 1.13 16.14 -4.77
CA ARG A 149 -0.21 15.84 -5.33
C ARG A 149 -0.17 15.37 -6.77
N ASP A 150 0.64 16.02 -7.60
CA ASP A 150 0.77 15.65 -9.01
C ASP A 150 1.41 14.28 -9.19
N GLN A 151 2.43 13.95 -8.40
CA GLN A 151 3.04 12.61 -8.42
C GLN A 151 2.07 11.54 -7.94
N VAL A 152 1.28 11.83 -6.89
CA VAL A 152 0.22 10.92 -6.41
C VAL A 152 -0.82 10.69 -7.49
N ARG A 153 -1.30 11.74 -8.17
CA ARG A 153 -2.24 11.62 -9.29
C ARG A 153 -1.68 10.72 -10.40
N ILE A 154 -0.43 10.96 -10.82
CA ILE A 154 0.22 10.18 -11.88
C ILE A 154 0.33 8.71 -11.46
N ALA A 155 0.80 8.43 -10.23
CA ALA A 155 0.94 7.07 -9.72
C ALA A 155 -0.42 6.35 -9.64
N GLN A 156 -1.47 7.02 -9.14
CA GLN A 156 -2.82 6.46 -9.07
C GLN A 156 -3.37 6.08 -10.45
N GLN A 157 -3.22 6.95 -11.45
CA GLN A 157 -3.73 6.69 -12.80
C GLN A 157 -2.96 5.56 -13.49
N ALA A 158 -1.63 5.54 -13.37
CA ALA A 158 -0.81 4.48 -13.93
C ALA A 158 -1.08 3.12 -13.27
N ASP A 159 -1.20 3.08 -11.94
CA ASP A 159 -1.52 1.87 -11.18
C ASP A 159 -2.92 1.35 -11.53
N HIS A 160 -3.90 2.25 -11.62
CA HIS A 160 -5.26 1.89 -12.03
C HIS A 160 -5.29 1.19 -13.39
N ILE A 161 -4.64 1.77 -14.41
CA ILE A 161 -4.57 1.17 -15.75
C ILE A 161 -3.89 -0.20 -15.71
N PHE A 162 -2.78 -0.32 -14.98
CA PHE A 162 -2.04 -1.58 -14.91
C PHE A 162 -2.86 -2.69 -14.25
N ILE A 163 -3.47 -2.41 -13.10
CA ILE A 163 -4.31 -3.37 -12.37
C ILE A 163 -5.58 -3.71 -13.18
N GLU A 164 -6.18 -2.74 -13.85
CA GLU A 164 -7.33 -2.95 -14.72
C GLU A 164 -6.99 -3.93 -15.87
N GLU A 165 -5.86 -3.73 -16.54
CA GLU A 165 -5.42 -4.61 -17.63
C GLU A 165 -5.05 -6.02 -17.13
N ILE A 166 -4.39 -6.13 -15.97
CA ILE A 166 -4.12 -7.41 -15.30
C ILE A 166 -5.43 -8.17 -15.04
N LYS A 167 -6.45 -7.49 -14.53
CA LYS A 167 -7.77 -8.09 -14.27
C LYS A 167 -8.46 -8.51 -15.57
N LYS A 168 -8.48 -7.65 -16.59
CA LYS A 168 -9.06 -7.96 -17.91
C LYS A 168 -8.39 -9.17 -18.58
N ALA A 169 -7.09 -9.34 -18.38
CA ALA A 169 -6.33 -10.45 -18.93
C ALA A 169 -6.43 -11.76 -18.11
N GLY A 170 -7.09 -11.74 -16.93
CA GLY A 170 -7.25 -12.92 -16.08
C GLY A 170 -6.00 -13.30 -15.26
N TYR A 171 -5.00 -12.42 -15.18
CA TYR A 171 -3.75 -12.67 -14.46
C TYR A 171 -3.81 -12.35 -12.96
N TYR A 172 -4.83 -11.58 -12.52
CA TYR A 172 -4.85 -11.01 -11.16
C TYR A 172 -4.69 -12.04 -10.03
N LYS A 173 -5.31 -13.22 -10.15
CA LYS A 173 -5.21 -14.30 -9.14
C LYS A 173 -3.90 -15.10 -9.19
N GLN A 174 -3.15 -15.00 -10.28
CA GLN A 174 -1.86 -15.68 -10.46
C GLN A 174 -0.72 -14.87 -9.83
N ILE A 175 -0.91 -13.55 -9.77
CA ILE A 175 0.07 -12.60 -9.22
C ILE A 175 -0.16 -12.44 -7.71
N SER A 176 0.91 -12.49 -6.93
CA SER A 176 0.86 -12.24 -5.48
C SER A 176 0.75 -10.74 -5.18
N GLN A 177 1.47 -9.91 -5.94
CA GLN A 177 1.37 -8.45 -5.86
C GLN A 177 1.78 -7.80 -7.19
N ALA A 178 1.01 -6.80 -7.64
CA ALA A 178 1.38 -5.92 -8.76
C ALA A 178 1.12 -4.46 -8.41
N TYR A 179 1.92 -3.55 -8.98
CA TYR A 179 1.72 -2.11 -8.89
C TYR A 179 2.51 -1.33 -9.95
N ALA A 180 2.16 -0.05 -10.13
CA ALA A 180 2.96 0.92 -10.86
C ALA A 180 3.68 1.89 -9.88
N ALA A 181 4.99 2.05 -10.03
CA ALA A 181 5.81 3.01 -9.31
C ALA A 181 6.22 4.18 -10.20
N LEU A 182 6.36 5.36 -9.59
CA LEU A 182 6.83 6.58 -10.24
C LEU A 182 8.31 6.80 -9.90
N LEU A 183 9.17 6.84 -10.91
CA LEU A 183 10.61 7.05 -10.72
C LEU A 183 10.94 8.54 -10.58
N PRO A 184 12.06 8.92 -9.93
CA PRO A 184 12.44 10.32 -9.73
C PRO A 184 13.16 10.89 -10.96
N VAL A 185 12.93 10.30 -12.14
CA VAL A 185 13.62 10.62 -13.38
C VAL A 185 12.61 10.96 -14.46
N LYS A 186 13.00 11.91 -15.30
CA LYS A 186 12.28 12.25 -16.52
C LYS A 186 13.02 11.70 -17.73
N ALA A 187 12.26 11.38 -18.76
CA ALA A 187 12.78 10.94 -20.04
C ALA A 187 12.25 11.82 -21.16
N VAL A 188 12.99 11.84 -22.28
CA VAL A 188 12.51 12.44 -23.51
C VAL A 188 11.50 11.49 -24.16
N GLY A 189 10.36 12.03 -24.55
CA GLY A 189 9.34 11.36 -25.35
C GLY A 189 8.86 12.24 -26.50
N VAL A 190 8.01 11.66 -27.34
CA VAL A 190 7.31 12.37 -28.41
C VAL A 190 5.83 12.13 -28.22
N MET A 191 5.05 13.21 -28.10
CA MET A 191 3.59 13.17 -27.99
C MET A 191 3.00 14.07 -29.07
N GLY A 192 2.31 13.47 -30.03
CA GLY A 192 1.99 14.13 -31.30
C GLY A 192 3.28 14.57 -32.00
N ASP A 193 3.36 15.84 -32.41
CA ASP A 193 4.54 16.41 -33.07
C ASP A 193 5.48 17.16 -32.11
N LYS A 194 5.26 17.07 -30.79
CA LYS A 194 6.05 17.80 -29.78
C LYS A 194 6.94 16.88 -28.97
N ARG A 195 8.17 17.34 -28.76
CA ARG A 195 9.11 16.72 -27.80
C ARG A 195 8.66 17.06 -26.39
N VAL A 196 8.53 16.04 -25.54
CA VAL A 196 8.19 16.17 -24.13
C VAL A 196 9.32 15.67 -23.24
N HIS A 197 9.41 16.21 -22.03
CA HIS A 197 10.29 15.72 -20.97
C HIS A 197 9.45 15.40 -19.73
N ALA A 198 9.06 14.14 -19.60
CA ALA A 198 8.02 13.71 -18.67
C ALA A 198 8.44 12.48 -17.86
N GLN A 199 7.61 12.07 -16.90
CA GLN A 199 7.94 11.05 -15.92
C GLN A 199 8.06 9.64 -16.52
N VAL A 200 8.78 8.78 -15.80
CA VAL A 200 8.93 7.36 -16.09
C VAL A 200 8.19 6.53 -15.04
N ILE A 201 7.38 5.58 -15.50
CA ILE A 201 6.70 4.59 -14.66
C ILE A 201 7.48 3.27 -14.71
N ALA A 202 7.66 2.63 -13.55
CA ALA A 202 8.12 1.26 -13.44
C ALA A 202 6.94 0.36 -13.04
N LEU A 203 6.63 -0.63 -13.86
CA LEU A 203 5.65 -1.67 -13.56
C LEU A 203 6.34 -2.80 -12.81
N ARG A 204 5.73 -3.29 -11.74
CA ARG A 204 6.21 -4.42 -10.94
C ARG A 204 5.09 -5.43 -10.75
N ALA A 205 5.36 -6.70 -11.02
CA ALA A 205 4.48 -7.80 -10.66
C ALA A 205 5.30 -9.02 -10.26
N VAL A 206 4.89 -9.68 -9.19
CA VAL A 206 5.62 -10.83 -8.64
C VAL A 206 4.71 -11.98 -8.26
N GLU A 207 5.26 -13.18 -8.32
CA GLU A 207 4.72 -14.41 -7.76
C GLU A 207 5.56 -14.81 -6.54
N THR A 208 4.88 -15.24 -5.48
CA THR A 208 5.57 -15.70 -4.27
C THR A 208 4.66 -16.61 -3.43
N THR A 209 5.28 -17.61 -2.80
CA THR A 209 4.64 -18.53 -1.86
C THR A 209 4.71 -18.04 -0.41
N ASP A 210 5.73 -17.27 -0.03
CA ASP A 210 6.03 -16.91 1.37
C ASP A 210 6.46 -15.44 1.59
N PHE A 211 6.50 -14.64 0.53
CA PHE A 211 7.03 -13.27 0.48
C PHE A 211 8.50 -13.12 0.92
N MET A 212 9.22 -14.20 1.22
CA MET A 212 10.65 -14.21 1.53
C MET A 212 11.48 -14.25 0.25
N THR A 213 11.06 -15.07 -0.71
CA THR A 213 11.52 -15.02 -2.10
C THR A 213 10.36 -14.62 -3.01
N ALA A 214 10.66 -14.01 -4.15
CA ALA A 214 9.64 -13.66 -5.13
C ALA A 214 10.22 -13.63 -6.55
N ASP A 215 9.53 -14.28 -7.47
CA ASP A 215 9.88 -14.27 -8.88
C ASP A 215 9.06 -13.22 -9.63
N VAL A 216 9.66 -12.69 -10.69
CA VAL A 216 8.99 -11.74 -11.58
C VAL A 216 7.88 -12.47 -12.34
N PHE A 217 6.70 -11.86 -12.41
CA PHE A 217 5.63 -12.40 -13.25
C PHE A 217 5.99 -12.26 -14.74
N ASP A 218 6.01 -13.35 -15.50
CA ASP A 218 6.39 -13.31 -16.91
C ASP A 218 5.21 -12.90 -17.80
N PHE A 219 5.01 -11.59 -17.98
CA PHE A 219 4.00 -11.09 -18.91
C PHE A 219 4.45 -11.25 -20.37
N PRO A 220 3.55 -11.68 -21.27
CA PRO A 220 3.82 -11.59 -22.71
C PRO A 220 4.16 -10.15 -23.11
N THR A 221 5.19 -9.95 -23.94
CA THR A 221 5.60 -8.60 -24.39
C THR A 221 4.43 -7.80 -24.97
N LYS A 222 3.49 -8.46 -25.67
CA LYS A 222 2.29 -7.82 -26.22
C LYS A 222 1.38 -7.21 -25.14
N PHE A 223 1.27 -7.87 -23.98
CA PHE A 223 0.53 -7.34 -22.84
C PHE A 223 1.21 -6.07 -22.30
N LEU A 224 2.52 -6.14 -22.05
CA LEU A 224 3.32 -4.99 -21.58
C LEU A 224 3.25 -3.81 -22.55
N SER A 225 3.33 -4.06 -23.86
CA SER A 225 3.17 -3.02 -24.89
C SER A 225 1.80 -2.36 -24.86
N LYS A 226 0.73 -3.13 -24.63
CA LYS A 226 -0.64 -2.59 -24.50
C LYS A 226 -0.76 -1.70 -23.27
N VAL A 227 -0.31 -2.17 -22.11
CA VAL A 227 -0.32 -1.40 -20.85
C VAL A 227 0.51 -0.12 -20.99
N SER A 228 1.72 -0.23 -21.53
CA SER A 228 2.61 0.91 -21.78
C SER A 228 1.94 1.96 -22.68
N THR A 229 1.31 1.52 -23.77
CA THR A 229 0.58 2.41 -24.68
C THR A 229 -0.56 3.14 -23.98
N ARG A 230 -1.36 2.43 -23.18
CA ARG A 230 -2.44 3.05 -22.40
C ARG A 230 -1.92 4.07 -21.40
N ILE A 231 -0.93 3.71 -20.59
CA ILE A 231 -0.36 4.63 -19.59
C ILE A 231 0.19 5.89 -20.25
N VAL A 232 0.97 5.78 -21.34
CA VAL A 232 1.54 6.96 -22.01
C VAL A 232 0.47 7.84 -22.66
N ASN A 233 -0.63 7.26 -23.16
CA ASN A 233 -1.69 8.03 -23.84
C ASN A 233 -2.74 8.61 -22.88
N GLU A 234 -2.98 7.95 -21.74
CA GLU A 234 -4.07 8.31 -20.81
C GLU A 234 -3.59 9.06 -19.56
N VAL A 235 -2.29 8.98 -19.22
CA VAL A 235 -1.73 9.61 -18.01
C VAL A 235 -0.89 10.84 -18.36
N ASP A 236 -1.50 12.01 -18.18
CA ASP A 236 -0.81 13.29 -18.36
C ASP A 236 0.43 13.40 -17.47
N GLY A 237 1.59 13.57 -18.10
CA GLY A 237 2.87 13.71 -17.42
C GLY A 237 3.75 12.45 -17.43
N VAL A 238 3.36 11.37 -18.11
CA VAL A 238 4.17 10.16 -18.31
C VAL A 238 4.54 10.00 -19.78
N CYS A 239 5.80 9.69 -20.09
CA CYS A 239 6.21 9.43 -21.48
C CYS A 239 6.99 8.13 -21.67
N ARG A 240 7.20 7.36 -20.60
CA ARG A 240 7.94 6.10 -20.67
C ARG A 240 7.47 5.16 -19.57
N VAL A 241 7.42 3.88 -19.92
CA VAL A 241 7.07 2.80 -19.01
C VAL A 241 8.15 1.73 -19.11
N LEU A 242 8.59 1.22 -17.97
CA LEU A 242 9.54 0.13 -17.82
C LEU A 242 8.85 -1.04 -17.10
N TYR A 243 9.37 -2.25 -17.27
CA TYR A 243 9.00 -3.40 -16.45
C TYR A 243 10.21 -3.82 -15.62
N GLU A 244 10.03 -3.94 -14.31
CA GLU A 244 11.07 -4.37 -13.41
C GLU A 244 11.16 -5.91 -13.45
N VAL A 245 12.38 -6.42 -13.67
CA VAL A 245 12.66 -7.84 -13.93
C VAL A 245 13.64 -8.43 -12.91
N THR A 246 13.72 -7.84 -11.72
CA THR A 246 14.62 -8.31 -10.65
C THR A 246 13.86 -9.17 -9.65
N SER A 247 14.23 -10.43 -9.50
CA SER A 247 13.68 -11.30 -8.45
C SER A 247 14.11 -10.83 -7.05
N LYS A 248 13.39 -11.29 -6.02
CA LYS A 248 13.79 -11.19 -4.62
C LYS A 248 14.36 -12.55 -4.19
N PRO A 249 15.65 -12.66 -3.82
CA PRO A 249 16.74 -11.67 -3.94
C PRO A 249 17.27 -11.51 -5.39
N PRO A 250 18.06 -10.46 -5.73
CA PRO A 250 18.63 -9.43 -4.83
C PRO A 250 17.72 -8.21 -4.58
N GLY A 251 16.65 -8.06 -5.35
CA GLY A 251 15.70 -6.95 -5.17
C GLY A 251 14.79 -7.16 -3.95
N THR A 252 13.88 -6.21 -3.75
CA THR A 252 12.72 -6.41 -2.89
C THR A 252 11.42 -6.26 -3.70
N ILE A 253 10.27 -6.52 -3.10
CA ILE A 253 8.99 -6.37 -3.80
C ILE A 253 8.65 -4.89 -4.00
N GLU A 254 8.89 -4.05 -3.00
CA GLU A 254 8.70 -2.59 -3.07
C GLU A 254 9.97 -1.92 -3.63
N MET A 255 9.81 -0.77 -4.30
CA MET A 255 10.90 -0.09 -5.04
C MET A 255 11.58 1.04 -4.26
N GLU A 256 11.11 1.28 -3.03
CA GLU A 256 11.35 2.47 -2.20
C GLU A 256 12.76 3.08 -2.19
#